data_AF-A0AAX2ZIA5-F1
#
_entry.id   AF-A0AAX2ZIA5-F1
#
_cell.length_a   1.000
_cell.length_b   1.000
_cell.length_c   1.000
_cell.angle_alpha   90.00
_cell.angle_beta   90.00
_cell.angle_gamma   90.00
#
_symmetry.space_group_name_H-M   'P 1'
#
loop_
_entity.id
_entity.type
_entity.pdbx_description
1 polymer ?
#
loop_
_entity_poly.entity_id
_entity_poly.type
_entity_poly.pdbx_seq_one_letter_code
_entity_poly.pdbx_strand_id
1 'polypeptide(L)'
;MIIIGEKAYLKTHDKREIQELDIDNKINKTIKAHNDEIKSTKVLRKESKTSNNDMYNNLKNKASILNRDKRHIQDKVSEIQIKQQKVENMEESLNQIKSYYLSSIRRAKQEEEKEKVKVKINKIKKEVDDLNSECITEVTELKESQDIIDAIGTALNKINDIKNKLEQYKSKLMNLECLVDKSKNELNLEEKKIETNLDENIILNPLDFISISGDLNIGIVVDIII
;
A
#
# COMPACT_ATOMS: atom_id res chain seq x y z
N MET A 1 77.18 1.64 -2.05
CA MET A 1 76.43 2.87 -2.38
C MET A 1 74.97 2.49 -2.47
N ILE A 2 74.15 3.08 -1.61
CA ILE A 2 72.69 2.91 -1.56
C ILE A 2 72.09 3.74 -2.68
N ILE A 3 71.22 3.16 -3.52
CA ILE A 3 70.09 3.89 -4.11
C ILE A 3 68.88 2.95 -4.09
N ILE A 4 67.91 3.33 -3.24
CA ILE A 4 66.55 2.81 -3.15
C ILE A 4 65.74 3.51 -4.25
N GLY A 5 64.84 2.79 -4.93
CA GLY A 5 63.93 3.36 -5.92
C GLY A 5 62.63 2.58 -6.02
N GLU A 6 61.69 2.96 -5.17
CA GLU A 6 60.22 2.84 -5.26
C GLU A 6 59.62 1.57 -5.90
N LYS A 7 59.18 0.64 -5.03
CA LYS A 7 58.07 -0.26 -5.37
C LYS A 7 56.79 0.57 -5.40
N ALA A 8 56.27 0.83 -6.59
CA ALA A 8 54.92 1.34 -6.77
C ALA A 8 53.92 0.31 -6.20
N TYR A 9 53.31 0.64 -5.05
CA TYR A 9 52.16 -0.07 -4.54
C TYR A 9 50.96 0.31 -5.41
N LEU A 10 50.58 -0.55 -6.35
CA LEU A 10 49.26 -0.51 -6.95
C LEU A 10 48.26 -0.80 -5.83
N LYS A 11 47.63 0.28 -5.34
CA LYS A 11 46.48 0.26 -4.45
C LYS A 11 45.37 -0.49 -5.20
N THR A 12 45.23 -1.78 -4.94
CA THR A 12 44.04 -2.54 -5.37
C THR A 12 42.88 -2.00 -4.55
N HIS A 13 42.20 -0.98 -5.06
CA HIS A 13 40.93 -0.54 -4.52
C HIS A 13 39.97 -1.72 -4.62
N ASP A 14 39.60 -2.23 -3.45
CA ASP A 14 38.77 -3.40 -3.29
C ASP A 14 37.39 -3.08 -3.87
N LYS A 15 36.90 -3.92 -4.79
CA LYS A 15 35.59 -3.72 -5.43
C LYS A 15 34.43 -3.68 -4.42
N ARG A 16 34.67 -4.17 -3.19
CA ARG A 16 33.76 -4.13 -2.04
C ARG A 16 33.59 -2.72 -1.44
N GLU A 17 34.67 -1.97 -1.25
CA GLU A 17 34.59 -0.58 -0.76
C GLU A 17 33.79 0.31 -1.72
N ILE A 18 33.93 0.07 -3.03
CA ILE A 18 33.20 0.80 -4.08
C ILE A 18 31.70 0.49 -4.05
N GLN A 19 31.31 -0.75 -3.70
CA GLN A 19 29.90 -1.15 -3.59
C GLN A 19 29.25 -0.63 -2.30
N GLU A 20 29.97 -0.62 -1.17
CA GLU A 20 29.51 -0.03 0.09
C GLU A 20 29.29 1.48 -0.02
N LEU A 21 30.24 2.19 -0.66
CA LEU A 21 30.11 3.63 -0.95
C LEU A 21 28.93 3.96 -1.88
N ASP A 22 28.56 3.06 -2.80
CA ASP A 22 27.46 3.29 -3.74
C ASP A 22 26.09 3.13 -3.06
N ILE A 23 25.95 2.16 -2.15
CA ILE A 23 24.71 1.93 -1.39
C ILE A 23 24.45 3.08 -0.41
N ASP A 24 25.46 3.49 0.38
CA ASP A 24 25.33 4.57 1.35
C ASP A 24 25.02 5.92 0.67
N ASN A 25 25.61 6.18 -0.49
CA ASN A 25 25.31 7.38 -1.28
C ASN A 25 23.89 7.36 -1.86
N LYS A 26 23.39 6.19 -2.28
CA LYS A 26 22.02 6.05 -2.81
C LYS A 26 20.96 6.24 -1.72
N ILE A 27 21.21 5.71 -0.52
CA ILE A 27 20.35 5.89 0.66
C ILE A 27 20.33 7.36 1.06
N ASN A 28 21.49 8.01 1.17
CA ASN A 28 21.59 9.42 1.54
C ASN A 28 20.93 10.37 0.51
N LYS A 29 21.05 10.06 -0.79
CA LYS A 29 20.39 10.84 -1.86
C LYS A 29 18.87 10.72 -1.80
N THR A 30 18.35 9.54 -1.48
CA THR A 30 16.92 9.28 -1.31
C THR A 30 16.35 9.99 -0.08
N ILE A 31 17.08 9.98 1.04
CA ILE A 31 16.71 10.71 2.27
C ILE A 31 16.67 12.23 2.03
N LYS A 32 17.61 12.77 1.24
CA LYS A 32 17.66 14.20 0.94
C LYS A 32 16.48 14.63 0.06
N ALA A 33 16.15 13.85 -0.97
CA ALA A 33 14.99 14.09 -1.84
C ALA A 33 13.66 14.09 -1.06
N HIS A 34 13.49 13.14 -0.13
CA HIS A 34 12.28 13.06 0.68
C HIS A 34 12.14 14.23 1.69
N ASN A 35 13.26 14.68 2.27
CA ASN A 35 13.28 15.84 3.17
C ASN A 35 13.02 17.17 2.43
N ASP A 36 13.43 17.29 1.17
CA ASP A 36 13.17 18.47 0.36
C ASP A 36 11.68 18.54 -0.08
N GLU A 37 11.04 17.39 -0.34
CA GLU A 37 9.58 17.26 -0.57
C GLU A 37 8.72 17.68 0.64
N ILE A 38 9.19 17.38 1.85
CA ILE A 38 8.54 17.78 3.11
C ILE A 38 8.68 19.28 3.36
N LYS A 39 9.77 19.91 2.88
CA LYS A 39 9.97 21.37 3.00
C LYS A 39 9.17 22.17 1.96
N SER A 40 8.93 21.61 0.77
CA SER A 40 8.18 22.28 -0.31
C SER A 40 6.66 22.24 -0.14
N THR A 41 6.11 21.44 0.79
CA THR A 41 4.66 21.34 1.06
C THR A 41 4.13 22.35 2.10
N LYS A 42 4.88 23.42 2.42
CA LYS A 42 4.36 24.60 3.12
C LYS A 42 3.45 25.44 2.20
N VAL A 43 2.33 24.89 1.77
CA VAL A 43 1.24 25.66 1.13
C VAL A 43 0.05 25.73 2.09
N LEU A 44 -0.11 26.93 2.65
CA LEU A 44 -1.33 27.57 3.16
C LEU A 44 -2.52 26.64 3.49
N ARG A 45 -2.75 26.40 4.79
CA ARG A 45 -4.08 26.01 5.29
C ARG A 45 -4.51 26.96 6.41
N LYS A 46 -5.39 27.90 6.05
CA LYS A 46 -6.26 28.60 7.01
C LYS A 46 -7.36 27.65 7.46
N GLU A 47 -7.52 27.59 8.78
CA GLU A 47 -8.73 27.32 9.56
C GLU A 47 -9.43 25.95 9.44
N SER A 48 -9.09 25.06 10.39
CA SER A 48 -10.09 24.34 11.18
C SER A 48 -9.53 24.07 12.59
N LYS A 49 -10.13 24.67 13.63
CA LYS A 49 -9.75 24.49 15.05
C LYS A 49 -10.21 23.13 15.58
N THR A 50 -9.69 22.04 15.02
CA THR A 50 -9.74 20.70 15.62
C THR A 50 -8.32 20.31 15.99
N SER A 51 -7.99 20.44 17.27
CA SER A 51 -6.79 19.97 17.97
C SER A 51 -5.55 19.67 17.09
N ASN A 52 -4.81 20.72 16.70
CA ASN A 52 -3.46 20.57 16.13
C ASN A 52 -2.53 19.71 17.00
N ASN A 53 -2.84 19.58 18.30
CA ASN A 53 -2.09 18.80 19.27
C ASN A 53 -2.21 17.30 19.01
N ASP A 54 -3.39 16.80 18.64
CA ASP A 54 -3.60 15.38 18.35
C ASP A 54 -2.91 14.97 17.06
N MET A 55 -2.93 15.83 16.04
CA MET A 55 -2.25 15.56 14.77
C MET A 55 -0.73 15.54 14.95
N TYR A 56 -0.17 16.48 15.72
CA TYR A 56 1.25 16.52 16.04
C TYR A 56 1.70 15.31 16.88
N ASN A 57 0.94 14.94 17.91
CA ASN A 57 1.22 13.76 18.73
C ASN A 57 1.12 12.47 17.93
N ASN A 58 0.13 12.34 17.05
CA ASN A 58 0.02 11.21 16.13
C ASN A 58 1.21 11.11 15.18
N LEU A 59 1.69 12.24 14.64
CA LEU A 59 2.86 12.27 13.77
C LEU A 59 4.14 11.88 14.54
N LYS A 60 4.32 12.41 15.76
CA LYS A 60 5.45 12.08 16.64
C LYS A 60 5.46 10.61 17.03
N ASN A 61 4.30 10.03 17.31
CA ASN A 61 4.15 8.61 17.62
C ASN A 61 4.49 7.74 16.41
N LYS A 62 3.97 8.08 15.21
CA LYS A 62 4.33 7.40 13.96
C LYS A 62 5.83 7.46 13.69
N ALA A 63 6.45 8.63 13.84
CA ALA A 63 7.90 8.79 13.67
C ALA A 63 8.71 7.97 14.70
N SER A 64 8.25 7.90 15.94
CA SER A 64 8.88 7.08 16.98
C SER A 64 8.81 5.60 16.69
N ILE A 65 7.66 5.12 16.19
CA ILE A 65 7.48 3.72 15.77
C ILE A 65 8.42 3.40 14.60
N LEU A 66 8.41 4.21 13.54
CA LEU A 66 9.30 4.02 12.38
C LEU A 66 10.79 4.00 12.78
N ASN A 67 11.19 4.86 13.71
CA ASN A 67 12.57 4.86 14.21
C ASN A 67 12.92 3.59 14.99
N ARG A 68 11.98 3.05 15.77
CA ARG A 68 12.16 1.79 16.49
C ARG A 68 12.27 0.63 15.49
N ASP A 69 11.37 0.57 14.52
CA ASP A 69 11.36 -0.48 13.50
C ASP A 69 12.63 -0.43 12.66
N LYS A 70 13.12 0.76 12.32
CA LYS A 70 14.40 0.95 11.64
C LYS A 70 15.57 0.37 12.44
N ARG A 71 15.64 0.66 13.75
CA ARG A 71 16.71 0.09 14.60
C ARG A 71 16.63 -1.42 14.65
N HIS A 72 15.42 -1.97 14.78
CA HIS A 72 15.22 -3.42 14.78
C HIS A 72 15.71 -4.08 13.48
N ILE A 73 15.45 -3.47 12.32
CA ILE A 73 15.99 -3.93 11.04
C ILE A 73 17.52 -3.87 11.02
N GLN A 74 18.13 -2.79 11.52
CA GLN A 74 19.58 -2.66 11.59
C GLN A 74 20.23 -3.73 12.50
N ASP A 75 19.58 -4.04 13.63
CA ASP A 75 20.02 -5.11 14.53
C ASP A 75 20.00 -6.46 13.80
N LYS A 76 18.91 -6.76 13.09
CA LYS A 76 18.77 -7.98 12.28
C LYS A 76 19.82 -8.08 11.16
N VAL A 77 20.11 -6.98 10.47
CA VAL A 77 21.19 -6.94 9.47
C VAL A 77 22.55 -7.26 10.11
N SER A 78 22.81 -6.71 11.29
CA SER A 78 24.05 -6.98 12.03
C SER A 78 24.16 -8.45 12.45
N GLU A 79 23.06 -9.06 12.90
CA GLU A 79 22.99 -10.49 13.20
C GLU A 79 23.33 -11.35 11.97
N ILE A 80 22.79 -11.00 10.80
CA ILE A 80 23.08 -11.69 9.53
C ILE A 80 24.57 -11.58 9.17
N GLN A 81 25.18 -10.41 9.34
CA GLN A 81 26.61 -10.22 9.08
C GLN A 81 27.49 -11.10 9.98
N ILE A 82 27.13 -11.21 11.26
CA ILE A 82 27.82 -12.11 12.21
C ILE A 82 27.69 -13.57 11.75
N LYS A 83 26.49 -13.98 11.33
CA LYS A 83 26.25 -15.34 10.79
C LYS A 83 27.06 -15.59 9.51
N GLN A 84 27.16 -14.63 8.59
CA GLN A 84 27.99 -14.71 7.38
C GLN A 84 29.47 -14.93 7.73
N GLN A 85 30.02 -14.14 8.66
CA GLN A 85 31.40 -14.31 9.09
C GLN A 85 31.65 -15.70 9.70
N LYS A 86 30.67 -16.23 10.46
CA LYS A 86 30.75 -17.59 11.01
C LYS A 86 30.82 -18.64 9.90
N VAL A 87 30.05 -18.49 8.83
CA VAL A 87 30.10 -19.39 7.65
C VAL A 87 31.45 -19.34 6.96
N GLU A 88 32.00 -18.15 6.74
CA GLU A 88 33.34 -17.99 6.15
C GLU A 88 34.42 -18.68 7.00
N ASN A 89 34.37 -18.52 8.33
CA ASN A 89 35.32 -19.16 9.24
C ASN A 89 35.21 -20.69 9.22
N MET A 90 34.00 -21.24 9.06
CA MET A 90 33.79 -22.68 8.91
C MET A 90 34.36 -23.19 7.59
N GLU A 91 34.17 -22.44 6.50
CA GLU A 91 34.76 -22.77 5.19
C GLU A 91 36.29 -22.79 5.24
N GLU A 92 36.90 -21.77 5.84
CA GLU A 92 38.36 -21.71 6.02
C GLU A 92 38.86 -22.89 6.87
N SER A 93 38.16 -23.19 7.97
CA SER A 93 38.47 -24.34 8.84
C SER A 93 38.41 -25.66 8.07
N LEU A 94 37.41 -25.87 7.23
CA LEU A 94 37.31 -27.07 6.38
C LEU A 94 38.45 -27.14 5.36
N ASN A 95 38.82 -26.02 4.76
CA ASN A 95 39.95 -25.95 3.81
C ASN A 95 41.29 -26.27 4.48
N GLN A 96 41.50 -25.80 5.71
CA GLN A 96 42.67 -26.13 6.52
C GLN A 96 42.67 -27.61 6.92
N ILE A 97 41.53 -28.16 7.37
CA ILE A 97 41.39 -29.58 7.71
C ILE A 97 41.67 -30.47 6.49
N LYS A 98 41.14 -30.12 5.32
CA LYS A 98 41.38 -30.81 4.05
C LYS A 98 42.87 -30.83 3.70
N SER A 99 43.54 -29.69 3.79
CA SER A 99 44.97 -29.55 3.49
C SER A 99 45.83 -30.36 4.47
N TYR A 100 45.50 -30.31 5.77
CA TYR A 100 46.18 -31.10 6.80
C TYR A 100 46.02 -32.60 6.55
N TYR A 101 44.79 -33.07 6.30
CA TYR A 101 44.50 -34.48 6.05
C TYR A 101 45.26 -35.02 4.82
N LEU A 102 45.27 -34.27 3.72
CA LEU A 102 46.06 -34.61 2.51
C LEU A 102 47.56 -34.70 2.79
N SER A 103 48.07 -33.86 3.69
CA SER A 103 49.48 -33.82 4.09
C SER A 103 49.86 -34.96 5.05
N SER A 104 48.92 -35.42 5.89
CA SER A 104 49.09 -36.53 6.83
C SER A 104 49.03 -37.90 6.18
N ILE A 105 48.17 -38.09 5.16
CA ILE A 105 48.12 -39.33 4.36
C ILE A 105 49.48 -39.67 3.74
N ARG A 106 50.22 -38.64 3.28
CA ARG A 106 51.58 -38.82 2.73
C ARG A 106 52.63 -39.24 3.75
N ARG A 107 52.34 -39.15 5.06
CA ARG A 107 53.33 -39.33 6.16
C ARG A 107 53.09 -40.57 7.04
N ALA A 108 52.19 -41.47 6.68
CA ALA A 108 51.97 -42.77 7.34
C ALA A 108 51.76 -42.74 8.89
N LYS A 109 51.22 -41.64 9.44
CA LYS A 109 50.70 -41.59 10.83
C LYS A 109 49.18 -41.64 10.78
N GLN A 110 48.61 -42.84 10.91
CA GLN A 110 47.33 -43.10 10.24
C GLN A 110 46.07 -43.11 11.11
N GLU A 111 46.07 -43.27 12.44
CA GLU A 111 44.79 -43.51 13.13
C GLU A 111 44.36 -42.40 14.10
N GLU A 112 45.26 -41.92 14.96
CA GLU A 112 44.93 -40.87 15.93
C GLU A 112 44.68 -39.49 15.29
N GLU A 113 45.40 -39.18 14.21
CA GLU A 113 45.20 -37.93 13.44
C GLU A 113 43.90 -37.96 12.62
N LYS A 114 43.50 -39.13 12.10
CA LYS A 114 42.22 -39.28 11.39
C LYS A 114 41.05 -39.07 12.34
N GLU A 115 41.12 -39.60 13.56
CA GLU A 115 40.04 -39.43 14.53
C GLU A 115 39.91 -37.96 14.97
N LYS A 116 41.03 -37.24 15.16
CA LYS A 116 41.01 -35.79 15.44
C LYS A 116 40.39 -34.98 14.30
N VAL A 117 40.70 -35.31 13.05
CA VAL A 117 40.09 -34.70 11.86
C VAL A 117 38.59 -34.99 11.80
N LYS A 118 38.19 -36.24 12.03
CA LYS A 118 36.79 -36.69 12.03
C LYS A 118 35.95 -35.97 13.08
N VAL A 119 36.47 -35.81 14.31
CA VAL A 119 35.79 -35.07 15.38
C VAL A 119 35.58 -33.61 14.98
N LYS A 120 36.60 -32.94 14.40
CA LYS A 120 36.47 -31.55 13.92
C LYS A 120 35.43 -31.41 12.80
N ILE A 121 35.44 -32.33 11.82
CA ILE A 121 34.44 -32.35 10.73
C ILE A 121 33.04 -32.54 11.29
N ASN A 122 32.84 -33.48 12.22
CA ASN A 122 31.54 -33.72 12.84
C ASN A 122 31.03 -32.51 13.64
N LYS A 123 31.94 -31.76 14.28
CA LYS A 123 31.59 -30.51 14.97
C LYS A 123 31.11 -29.45 13.98
N ILE A 124 31.88 -29.21 12.91
CA ILE A 124 31.51 -28.25 11.86
C ILE A 124 30.18 -28.67 11.21
N LYS A 125 29.98 -29.98 10.97
CA LYS A 125 28.73 -30.50 10.40
C LYS A 125 27.51 -30.15 11.25
N LYS A 126 27.59 -30.35 12.57
CA LYS A 126 26.51 -29.94 13.49
C LYS A 126 26.26 -28.43 13.43
N GLU A 127 27.32 -27.62 13.47
CA GLU A 127 27.17 -26.15 13.40
C GLU A 127 26.53 -25.67 12.09
N VAL A 128 26.80 -26.36 10.97
CA VAL A 128 26.14 -26.11 9.67
C VAL A 128 24.67 -26.52 9.70
N ASP A 129 24.36 -27.71 10.23
CA ASP A 129 22.99 -28.20 10.33
C ASP A 129 22.12 -27.26 11.18
N ASP A 130 22.65 -26.78 12.32
CA ASP A 130 21.99 -25.83 13.21
C ASP A 130 21.70 -24.49 12.49
N LEU A 131 22.71 -23.90 11.83
CA LEU A 131 22.55 -22.66 11.08
C LEU A 131 21.54 -22.78 9.92
N ASN A 132 21.53 -23.93 9.25
CA ASN A 132 20.60 -24.17 8.15
C ASN A 132 19.15 -24.28 8.64
N SER A 133 18.92 -24.91 9.81
CA SER A 133 17.59 -25.01 10.40
C SER A 133 17.03 -23.63 10.82
N GLU A 134 17.88 -22.77 11.37
CA GLU A 134 17.54 -21.40 11.74
C GLU A 134 17.20 -20.57 10.50
N CYS A 135 18.00 -20.68 9.43
CA CYS A 135 17.75 -19.98 8.17
C CYS A 135 16.44 -20.40 7.50
N ILE A 136 16.12 -21.70 7.48
CA ILE A 136 14.85 -22.20 6.92
C ILE A 136 13.66 -21.57 7.66
N THR A 137 13.73 -21.51 8.99
CA THR A 137 12.66 -20.95 9.83
C THR A 137 12.46 -19.45 9.53
N GLU A 138 13.54 -18.67 9.50
CA GLU A 138 13.50 -17.24 9.17
C GLU A 138 12.93 -17.00 7.75
N VAL A 139 13.31 -17.82 6.77
CA VAL A 139 12.79 -17.72 5.39
C VAL A 139 11.28 -18.00 5.33
N THR A 140 10.79 -18.97 6.10
CA THR A 140 9.35 -19.25 6.15
C THR A 140 8.55 -18.09 6.76
N GLU A 141 9.01 -17.51 7.86
CA GLU A 141 8.35 -16.36 8.50
C GLU A 141 8.33 -15.11 7.59
N LEU A 142 9.43 -14.87 6.86
CA LEU A 142 9.52 -13.78 5.89
C LEU A 142 8.54 -13.98 4.72
N LYS A 143 8.37 -15.22 4.26
CA LYS A 143 7.42 -15.54 3.19
C LYS A 143 5.98 -15.32 3.63
N GLU A 144 5.61 -15.78 4.82
CA GLU A 144 4.28 -15.53 5.38
C GLU A 144 3.99 -14.03 5.52
N SER A 145 5.00 -13.26 5.93
CA SER A 145 4.89 -11.78 6.00
C SER A 145 4.66 -11.15 4.62
N GLN A 146 5.33 -11.64 3.58
CA GLN A 146 5.13 -11.17 2.21
C GLN A 146 3.72 -11.47 1.69
N ASP A 147 3.19 -12.66 1.95
CA ASP A 147 1.84 -13.05 1.55
C ASP A 147 0.78 -12.13 2.19
N ILE A 148 0.99 -11.72 3.45
CA ILE A 148 0.13 -10.74 4.15
C ILE A 148 0.20 -9.36 3.46
N ILE A 149 1.39 -8.89 3.11
CA ILE A 149 1.57 -7.60 2.41
C ILE A 149 0.84 -7.62 1.06
N ASP A 150 0.96 -8.69 0.31
CA ASP A 150 0.31 -8.84 -1.00
C ASP A 150 -1.23 -8.88 -0.87
N ALA A 151 -1.74 -9.56 0.17
CA ALA A 151 -3.16 -9.56 0.50
C ALA A 151 -3.68 -8.16 0.85
N ILE A 152 -2.92 -7.40 1.65
CA ILE A 152 -3.24 -5.99 1.98
C ILE A 152 -3.24 -5.14 0.70
N GLY A 153 -2.23 -5.27 -0.16
CA GLY A 153 -2.14 -4.54 -1.43
C GLY A 153 -3.35 -4.81 -2.33
N THR A 154 -3.75 -6.09 -2.43
CA THR A 154 -4.94 -6.50 -3.19
C THR A 154 -6.23 -5.88 -2.61
N ALA A 155 -6.38 -5.87 -1.29
CA ALA A 155 -7.54 -5.26 -0.64
C ALA A 155 -7.60 -3.74 -0.86
N LEU A 156 -6.45 -3.04 -0.77
CA LEU A 156 -6.37 -1.60 -1.02
C LEU A 156 -6.78 -1.24 -2.45
N ASN A 157 -6.35 -2.02 -3.44
CA ASN A 157 -6.77 -1.82 -4.83
C ASN A 157 -8.29 -1.96 -5.00
N LYS A 158 -8.90 -2.99 -4.40
CA LYS A 158 -10.36 -3.17 -4.41
C LYS A 158 -11.10 -2.00 -3.77
N ILE A 159 -10.59 -1.49 -2.64
CA ILE A 159 -11.16 -0.31 -1.97
C ILE A 159 -11.11 0.91 -2.90
N ASN A 160 -9.99 1.11 -3.60
CA ASN A 160 -9.84 2.23 -4.52
C ASN A 160 -10.81 2.14 -5.71
N ASP A 161 -11.01 0.94 -6.26
CA ASP A 161 -11.99 0.71 -7.33
C ASP A 161 -13.42 1.02 -6.87
N ILE A 162 -13.80 0.58 -5.66
CA ILE A 162 -15.10 0.89 -5.07
C ILE A 162 -15.26 2.39 -4.87
N LYS A 163 -14.25 3.08 -4.34
CA LYS A 163 -14.25 4.52 -4.13
C LYS A 163 -14.49 5.28 -5.44
N ASN A 164 -13.82 4.87 -6.51
CA ASN A 164 -14.00 5.47 -7.84
C ASN A 164 -15.43 5.27 -8.37
N LYS A 165 -16.00 4.07 -8.21
CA LYS A 165 -17.40 3.80 -8.60
C LYS A 165 -18.39 4.63 -7.79
N LEU A 166 -18.16 4.82 -6.50
CA LEU A 166 -19.01 5.66 -5.65
C LEU A 166 -19.00 7.12 -6.10
N GLU A 167 -17.85 7.67 -6.48
CA GLU A 167 -17.76 9.05 -6.98
C GLU A 167 -18.54 9.23 -8.30
N GLN A 168 -18.48 8.22 -9.19
CA GLN A 168 -19.29 8.20 -10.41
C GLN A 168 -20.79 8.15 -10.10
N TYR A 169 -21.23 7.30 -9.16
CA TYR A 169 -22.63 7.22 -8.77
C TYR A 169 -23.13 8.51 -8.12
N LYS A 170 -22.33 9.13 -7.27
CA LYS A 170 -22.63 10.43 -6.66
C LYS A 170 -22.89 11.50 -7.72
N SER A 171 -22.03 11.57 -8.73
CA SER A 171 -22.18 12.53 -9.84
C SER A 171 -23.46 12.30 -10.64
N LYS A 172 -23.80 11.03 -10.93
CA LYS A 172 -25.06 10.68 -11.60
C LYS A 172 -26.28 11.07 -10.77
N LEU A 173 -26.24 10.84 -9.45
CA LEU A 173 -27.33 11.18 -8.55
C LEU A 173 -27.58 12.68 -8.49
N MET A 174 -26.51 13.49 -8.40
CA MET A 174 -26.63 14.96 -8.45
C MET A 174 -27.26 15.46 -9.76
N ASN A 175 -26.94 14.84 -10.90
CA ASN A 175 -27.57 15.19 -12.16
C ASN A 175 -29.07 14.85 -12.18
N LEU A 176 -29.45 13.69 -11.65
CA LEU A 176 -30.85 13.28 -11.54
C LEU A 176 -31.64 14.20 -10.61
N GLU A 177 -31.07 14.57 -9.46
CA GLU A 177 -31.65 15.53 -8.52
C GLU A 177 -31.96 16.86 -9.22
N CYS A 178 -31.00 17.40 -9.99
CA CYS A 178 -31.20 18.61 -10.77
C CYS A 178 -32.31 18.48 -11.83
N LEU A 179 -32.41 17.33 -12.50
CA LEU A 179 -33.49 17.08 -13.47
C LEU A 179 -34.86 16.99 -12.82
N VAL A 180 -34.96 16.37 -11.65
CA VAL A 180 -36.20 16.29 -10.87
C VAL A 180 -36.64 17.68 -10.43
N ASP A 181 -35.73 18.50 -9.90
CA ASP A 181 -36.04 19.88 -9.50
C ASP A 181 -36.55 20.73 -10.67
N LYS A 182 -35.94 20.60 -11.86
CA LYS A 182 -36.42 21.25 -13.08
C LYS A 182 -37.83 20.79 -13.45
N SER A 183 -38.05 19.48 -13.51
CA SER A 183 -39.35 18.90 -13.86
C SER A 183 -40.44 19.33 -12.87
N LYS A 184 -40.12 19.38 -11.58
CA LYS A 184 -41.03 19.86 -10.53
C LYS A 184 -41.43 21.32 -10.77
N ASN A 185 -40.46 22.18 -11.08
CA ASN A 185 -40.73 23.59 -11.35
C ASN A 185 -41.59 23.78 -12.62
N GLU A 186 -41.34 22.98 -13.67
CA GLU A 186 -42.13 22.99 -14.90
C GLU A 186 -43.59 22.56 -14.65
N LEU A 187 -43.80 21.49 -13.87
CA LEU A 187 -45.15 21.04 -13.49
C LEU A 187 -45.91 22.10 -12.69
N ASN A 188 -45.26 22.73 -11.71
CA ASN A 188 -45.88 23.81 -10.91
C ASN A 188 -46.25 25.03 -11.78
N LEU A 189 -45.51 25.30 -12.85
CA LEU A 189 -45.83 26.37 -13.80
C LEU A 189 -47.06 26.02 -14.64
N GLU A 190 -47.16 24.79 -15.13
CA GLU A 190 -48.33 24.32 -15.88
C GLU A 190 -49.58 24.22 -15.00
N GLU A 191 -49.45 23.73 -13.76
CA GLU A 191 -50.55 23.68 -12.79
C GLU A 191 -51.17 25.07 -12.58
N LYS A 192 -50.33 26.09 -12.33
CA LYS A 192 -50.79 27.48 -12.21
C LYS A 192 -51.49 28.01 -13.46
N LYS A 193 -51.01 27.66 -14.66
CA LYS A 193 -51.68 28.05 -15.92
C LYS A 193 -53.07 27.44 -16.02
N ILE A 194 -53.23 26.17 -15.63
CA ILE A 194 -54.53 25.50 -15.65
C ILE A 194 -55.48 26.14 -14.64
N GLU A 195 -55.02 26.40 -13.41
CA GLU A 195 -55.81 27.11 -12.38
C GLU A 195 -56.33 28.45 -12.91
N THR A 196 -55.46 29.28 -13.52
CA THR A 196 -55.87 30.57 -14.08
C THR A 196 -56.87 30.47 -15.24
N ASN A 197 -56.83 29.40 -16.04
CA ASN A 197 -57.74 29.23 -17.18
C ASN A 197 -59.12 28.68 -16.77
N LEU A 198 -59.22 27.97 -15.64
CA LEU A 198 -60.48 27.46 -15.11
C LEU A 198 -61.36 28.59 -14.57
N ASP A 199 -60.76 29.63 -13.98
CA ASP A 199 -61.50 30.80 -13.49
C ASP A 199 -62.05 31.70 -14.61
N GLU A 200 -61.46 31.65 -15.81
CA GLU A 200 -61.79 32.58 -16.91
C GLU A 200 -62.74 32.00 -17.99
N ASN A 201 -62.97 30.68 -18.06
CA ASN A 201 -63.67 30.05 -19.20
C ASN A 201 -64.74 29.00 -18.85
N ILE A 202 -65.45 29.14 -17.72
CA ILE A 202 -66.72 28.43 -17.55
C ILE A 202 -67.83 29.26 -18.21
N ILE A 203 -67.99 29.11 -19.53
CA ILE A 203 -69.30 29.38 -20.15
C ILE A 203 -70.15 28.14 -19.84
N LEU A 204 -70.86 28.16 -18.72
CA LEU A 204 -72.01 27.27 -18.53
C LEU A 204 -73.01 27.64 -19.61
N ASN A 205 -73.15 26.81 -20.64
CA ASN A 205 -74.26 26.96 -21.55
C ASN A 205 -75.53 26.70 -20.73
N PRO A 206 -76.43 27.68 -20.53
CA PRO A 206 -77.59 27.53 -19.64
C PRO A 206 -78.57 26.44 -20.09
N LEU A 207 -78.37 25.88 -21.29
CA LEU A 207 -79.16 24.79 -21.85
C LEU A 207 -78.57 23.40 -21.60
N ASP A 208 -77.34 23.27 -21.08
CA ASP A 208 -76.69 21.97 -20.86
C ASP A 208 -77.32 21.19 -19.68
N PHE A 209 -78.17 21.82 -18.86
CA PHE A 209 -78.95 21.18 -17.78
C PHE A 209 -80.38 20.83 -18.19
N ILE A 210 -80.77 21.16 -19.42
CA ILE A 210 -82.12 20.95 -19.94
C ILE A 210 -82.04 19.85 -20.99
N SER A 211 -82.60 18.69 -20.69
CA SER A 211 -82.83 17.66 -21.71
C SER A 211 -84.31 17.63 -22.07
N ILE A 212 -84.59 17.79 -23.36
CA ILE A 212 -85.95 17.65 -23.90
C ILE A 212 -86.06 16.23 -24.44
N SER A 213 -86.96 15.44 -23.86
CA SER A 213 -87.26 14.10 -24.36
C SER A 213 -88.78 13.92 -24.45
N GLY A 214 -89.27 13.35 -25.55
CA GLY A 214 -90.70 13.12 -25.76
C GLY A 214 -91.14 13.17 -27.23
N ASP A 215 -92.19 12.41 -27.55
CA ASP A 215 -92.86 12.42 -28.85
C ASP A 215 -93.90 13.55 -28.89
N LEU A 216 -93.89 14.35 -29.97
CA LEU A 216 -94.77 15.51 -30.19
C LEU A 216 -96.27 15.18 -30.05
N ASN A 217 -96.65 13.90 -30.16
CA ASN A 217 -98.04 13.46 -30.05
C ASN A 217 -98.56 13.31 -28.61
N ILE A 218 -97.68 13.29 -27.60
CA ILE A 218 -98.07 13.09 -26.18
C ILE A 218 -97.72 14.32 -25.31
N GLY A 219 -96.89 15.24 -25.82
CA GLY A 219 -96.46 16.46 -25.15
C GLY A 219 -94.95 16.47 -24.84
N ILE A 220 -94.36 17.66 -24.74
CA ILE A 220 -92.92 17.84 -24.49
C ILE A 220 -92.64 17.63 -23.00
N VAL A 221 -91.74 16.71 -22.65
CA VAL A 221 -91.19 16.59 -21.29
C VAL A 221 -89.84 17.30 -21.26
N VAL A 222 -89.68 18.18 -20.27
CA VAL A 222 -88.46 18.96 -20.05
C VAL A 222 -87.88 18.53 -18.70
N ASP A 223 -86.77 17.82 -18.74
CA ASP A 223 -86.04 17.43 -17.54
C ASP A 223 -85.01 18.52 -17.21
N ILE A 224 -85.16 19.12 -16.04
CA ILE A 224 -84.25 20.15 -15.50
C ILE A 224 -83.48 19.52 -14.35
N ILE A 225 -82.16 19.41 -14.51
CA ILE A 225 -81.27 18.96 -13.45
C ILE A 225 -80.97 20.17 -12.56
N ILE A 226 -81.44 20.14 -11.30
CA ILE A 226 -81.24 21.16 -10.26
C ILE A 226 -80.12 20.72 -9.32
#